data_AF-A0A1M5S006-F1
#
_entry.id   AF-A0A1M5S006-F1
#
_cell.length_a   1.000
_cell.length_b   1.000
_cell.length_c   1.000
_cell.angle_alpha   90.00
_cell.angle_beta   90.00
_cell.angle_gamma   90.00
#
_symmetry.space_group_name_H-M   'P 1'
#
loop_
_entity.id
_entity.type
_entity.pdbx_description
1 polymer ?
#
loop_
_entity_poly.entity_id
_entity_poly.type
_entity_poly.pdbx_seq_one_letter_code
_entity_poly.pdbx_strand_id
1 'polypeptide(L)'
;MASVASIIHVSRLDAATRQLATAIRLYFEDDDPVSVHTLAKAAGEIIDRLCELNRTPAMRADMLEMIVPDKRRYVADKLNEAANAFKHASSKKPDKTPIEFSDDQNFFAILMAVDGFRLLGVDLIEAKHFGGWVRLVEPGLMLNPTEPAVLAAIERIFGDITNQPRAAQKAVARDALHLAKTGKLPA
;
A
#
# COMPACT_ATOMS: atom_id res chain seq x y z
N MET A 1 -37.88 4.53 -15.20
CA MET A 1 -37.32 3.16 -15.25
C MET A 1 -36.57 2.92 -13.96
N ALA A 2 -36.95 1.93 -13.15
CA ALA A 2 -36.22 1.58 -11.94
C ALA A 2 -34.87 0.96 -12.36
N SER A 3 -33.77 1.60 -11.99
CA SER A 3 -32.44 1.01 -12.10
C SER A 3 -32.42 -0.24 -11.21
N VAL A 4 -32.36 -1.42 -11.83
CA VAL A 4 -32.13 -2.66 -11.10
C VAL A 4 -30.70 -2.57 -10.59
N ALA A 5 -30.51 -2.51 -9.27
CA ALA A 5 -29.19 -2.52 -8.67
C ALA A 5 -28.42 -3.75 -9.18
N SER A 6 -27.29 -3.51 -9.85
CA SER A 6 -26.42 -4.59 -10.32
C SER A 6 -25.79 -5.29 -9.11
N ILE A 7 -26.12 -6.57 -8.92
CA ILE A 7 -25.46 -7.40 -7.90
C ILE A 7 -24.09 -7.80 -8.44
N ILE A 8 -23.03 -7.46 -7.71
CA ILE A 8 -21.67 -7.93 -7.98
C ILE A 8 -21.25 -8.97 -6.94
N HIS A 9 -20.63 -10.06 -7.39
CA HIS A 9 -19.99 -11.03 -6.52
C HIS A 9 -18.52 -10.64 -6.35
N VAL A 10 -18.09 -10.45 -5.09
CA VAL A 10 -16.74 -9.98 -4.76
C VAL A 10 -16.14 -10.94 -3.73
N SER A 11 -15.07 -11.65 -4.11
CA SER A 11 -14.31 -12.45 -3.16
C SER A 11 -13.46 -11.58 -2.22
N ARG A 12 -12.92 -12.16 -1.15
CA ARG A 12 -11.99 -11.44 -0.27
C ARG A 12 -10.75 -10.94 -1.03
N LEU A 13 -10.21 -11.76 -1.94
CA LEU A 13 -9.07 -11.38 -2.75
C LEU A 13 -9.43 -10.28 -3.77
N ASP A 14 -10.63 -10.33 -4.36
CA ASP A 14 -11.11 -9.26 -5.25
C ASP A 14 -11.24 -7.94 -4.48
N ALA A 15 -11.79 -8.00 -3.26
CA ALA A 15 -11.90 -6.83 -2.39
C ALA A 15 -10.50 -6.26 -2.09
N ALA A 16 -9.57 -7.07 -1.59
CA ALA A 16 -8.21 -6.63 -1.29
C ALA A 16 -7.51 -6.03 -2.52
N THR A 17 -7.66 -6.66 -3.70
CA THR A 17 -7.08 -6.20 -4.97
C THR A 17 -7.59 -4.82 -5.34
N ARG A 18 -8.91 -4.61 -5.27
CA ARG A 18 -9.53 -3.32 -5.57
C ARG A 18 -9.12 -2.25 -4.55
N GLN A 19 -9.08 -2.59 -3.27
CA GLN A 19 -8.68 -1.63 -2.23
C GLN A 19 -7.22 -1.20 -2.39
N LEU A 20 -6.29 -2.14 -2.58
CA LEU A 20 -4.88 -1.81 -2.76
C LEU A 20 -4.62 -1.03 -4.05
N ALA A 21 -5.29 -1.41 -5.15
CA ALA A 21 -5.18 -0.69 -6.41
C ALA A 21 -5.64 0.77 -6.28
N THR A 22 -6.76 1.01 -5.60
CA THR A 22 -7.25 2.37 -5.35
C THR A 22 -6.32 3.15 -4.41
N ALA A 23 -5.85 2.52 -3.33
CA ALA A 23 -4.92 3.16 -2.39
C ALA A 23 -3.63 3.64 -3.09
N ILE A 24 -3.05 2.81 -3.96
CA ILE A 24 -1.81 3.15 -4.69
C ILE A 24 -2.04 4.32 -5.67
N ARG A 25 -3.19 4.35 -6.36
CA ARG A 25 -3.51 5.46 -7.27
C ARG A 25 -3.65 6.77 -6.51
N LEU A 26 -4.46 6.80 -5.46
CA LEU A 26 -4.64 7.98 -4.61
C LEU A 26 -3.30 8.44 -4.01
N TYR A 27 -2.45 7.49 -3.58
CA TYR A 27 -1.13 7.80 -3.03
C TYR A 27 -0.22 8.49 -4.06
N PHE A 28 -0.19 8.02 -5.31
CA PHE A 28 0.61 8.64 -6.37
C PHE A 28 -0.01 9.93 -6.93
N GLU A 29 -1.34 10.08 -6.82
CA GLU A 29 -2.04 11.32 -7.13
C GLU A 29 -1.85 12.40 -6.05
N ASP A 30 -1.20 12.07 -4.92
CA ASP A 30 -1.06 12.92 -3.74
C ASP A 30 -2.42 13.44 -3.24
N ASP A 31 -3.45 12.60 -3.39
CA ASP A 31 -4.84 12.88 -3.03
C ASP A 31 -5.13 12.44 -1.57
N ASP A 32 -6.39 12.26 -1.18
CA ASP A 32 -6.83 12.05 0.20
C ASP A 32 -6.03 10.96 0.97
N PRO A 33 -5.13 11.37 1.88
CA PRO A 33 -4.24 10.44 2.57
C PRO A 33 -4.97 9.61 3.63
N VAL A 34 -6.17 10.02 4.08
CA VAL A 34 -7.02 9.23 5.00
C VAL A 34 -7.64 8.05 4.26
N SER A 35 -8.13 8.30 3.05
CA SER A 35 -8.62 7.24 2.16
C SER A 35 -7.51 6.26 1.79
N VAL A 36 -6.32 6.75 1.40
CA VAL A 36 -5.16 5.89 1.14
C VAL A 36 -4.89 4.94 2.30
N HIS A 37 -4.79 5.47 3.52
CA HIS A 37 -4.47 4.66 4.70
C HIS A 37 -5.52 3.59 4.95
N THR A 38 -6.80 3.99 4.91
CA THR A 38 -7.92 3.13 5.20
C THR A 38 -7.99 1.95 4.22
N LEU A 39 -7.84 2.24 2.92
CA LEU A 39 -7.90 1.23 1.86
C LEU A 39 -6.69 0.30 1.90
N ALA A 40 -5.48 0.85 2.06
CA ALA A 40 -4.25 0.06 2.17
C ALA A 40 -4.28 -0.89 3.37
N LYS A 41 -4.75 -0.41 4.52
CA LYS A 41 -4.87 -1.23 5.74
C LYS A 41 -5.95 -2.30 5.60
N ALA A 42 -7.09 -1.98 5.01
CA ALA A 42 -8.14 -2.98 4.74
C ALA A 42 -7.64 -4.08 3.77
N ALA A 43 -6.89 -3.72 2.74
CA ALA A 43 -6.25 -4.69 1.86
C ALA A 43 -5.22 -5.55 2.59
N GLY A 44 -4.32 -4.91 3.35
CA GLY A 44 -3.29 -5.57 4.15
C GLY A 44 -3.85 -6.57 5.15
N GLU A 45 -4.91 -6.22 5.89
CA GLU A 45 -5.56 -7.13 6.86
C GLU A 45 -6.09 -8.41 6.18
N ILE A 46 -6.68 -8.31 4.98
CA ILE A 46 -7.14 -9.47 4.21
C ILE A 46 -5.95 -10.33 3.77
N ILE A 47 -4.91 -9.69 3.24
CA ILE A 47 -3.76 -10.36 2.65
C ILE A 47 -2.91 -11.03 3.73
N ASP A 48 -2.64 -10.36 4.85
CA ASP A 48 -1.96 -10.94 6.00
C ASP A 48 -2.66 -12.23 6.43
N ARG A 49 -3.99 -12.22 6.48
CA ARG A 49 -4.77 -13.40 6.82
C ARG A 49 -4.66 -14.51 5.77
N LEU A 50 -4.65 -14.17 4.48
CA LEU A 50 -4.46 -15.16 3.40
C LEU A 50 -3.03 -15.73 3.41
N CYS A 51 -2.02 -14.91 3.70
CA CYS A 51 -0.63 -15.29 3.90
C CYS A 51 -0.49 -16.30 5.05
N GLU A 52 -1.09 -15.99 6.21
CA GLU A 52 -1.15 -16.91 7.36
C GLU A 52 -1.78 -18.27 7.00
N LEU A 53 -2.92 -18.25 6.29
CA LEU A 53 -3.59 -19.47 5.86
C LEU A 53 -2.75 -20.32 4.89
N ASN A 54 -1.87 -19.68 4.11
CA ASN A 54 -0.91 -20.32 3.22
C ASN A 54 0.44 -20.65 3.88
N ARG A 55 0.60 -20.37 5.19
CA ARG A 55 1.86 -20.57 5.94
C ARG A 55 3.05 -19.81 5.34
N THR A 56 2.78 -18.65 4.78
CA THR A 56 3.79 -17.73 4.25
C THR A 56 3.70 -16.43 5.05
N PRO A 57 4.49 -16.25 6.12
CA PRO A 57 4.44 -15.02 6.91
C PRO A 57 4.67 -13.79 6.04
N ALA A 58 3.82 -12.79 6.19
CA ALA A 58 3.96 -11.50 5.50
C ALA A 58 4.90 -10.58 6.28
N MET A 59 5.45 -9.56 5.61
CA MET A 59 6.33 -8.54 6.21
C MET A 59 5.87 -8.02 7.58
N ARG A 60 4.56 -7.80 7.77
CA ARG A 60 4.02 -7.32 9.06
C ARG A 60 4.24 -8.32 10.20
N ALA A 61 4.04 -9.61 9.94
CA ALA A 61 4.23 -10.66 10.94
C ALA A 61 5.70 -10.73 11.34
N ASP A 62 6.60 -10.81 10.35
CA ASP A 62 8.05 -10.85 10.57
C ASP A 62 8.54 -9.63 11.35
N MET A 63 8.07 -8.43 10.98
CA MET A 63 8.42 -7.20 11.70
C MET A 63 7.97 -7.24 13.17
N LEU A 64 6.75 -7.74 13.46
CA LEU A 64 6.29 -7.87 14.85
C LEU A 64 7.07 -8.93 15.64
N GLU A 65 7.60 -9.96 14.99
CA GLU A 65 8.46 -10.94 15.65
C GLU A 65 9.80 -10.36 16.09
N MET A 66 10.32 -9.37 15.36
CA MET A 66 11.53 -8.63 15.72
C MET A 66 11.35 -7.68 16.92
N ILE A 67 10.10 -7.38 17.30
CA ILE A 67 9.80 -6.56 18.48
C ILE A 67 9.84 -7.42 19.75
N VAL A 68 10.44 -6.89 20.82
CA VAL A 68 10.48 -7.56 22.13
C VAL A 68 9.06 -7.96 22.59
N PRO A 69 8.85 -9.18 23.15
CA PRO A 69 7.52 -9.74 23.38
C PRO A 69 6.53 -8.79 24.08
N ASP A 70 6.96 -8.11 25.15
CA ASP A 70 6.11 -7.23 25.95
C ASP A 70 5.71 -5.94 25.25
N LYS A 71 6.35 -5.60 24.12
CA LYS A 71 6.04 -4.41 23.31
C LYS A 71 5.31 -4.75 22.01
N ARG A 72 5.20 -6.02 21.63
CA ARG A 72 4.54 -6.43 20.37
C ARG A 72 3.10 -5.91 20.29
N ARG A 73 2.34 -6.03 21.39
CA ARG A 73 0.96 -5.55 21.42
C ARG A 73 0.88 -4.03 21.26
N TYR A 74 1.72 -3.29 21.98
CA TYR A 74 1.80 -1.84 21.87
C TYR A 74 2.11 -1.40 20.44
N VAL A 75 3.12 -2.00 19.80
CA VAL A 75 3.48 -1.68 18.41
C VAL A 75 2.34 -2.05 17.45
N ALA A 76 1.74 -3.22 17.61
CA ALA A 76 0.60 -3.64 16.79
C ALA A 76 -0.60 -2.69 16.92
N ASP A 77 -0.90 -2.22 18.13
CA ASP A 77 -1.97 -1.25 18.38
C ASP A 77 -1.63 0.11 17.75
N LYS A 78 -0.37 0.56 17.83
CA LYS A 78 0.10 1.80 17.19
C LYS A 78 0.02 1.76 15.66
N LEU A 79 0.40 0.64 15.04
CA LEU A 79 0.26 0.44 13.59
C LEU A 79 -1.19 0.40 13.09
N ASN A 80 -2.14 0.22 14.01
CA ASN A 80 -3.57 0.17 13.71
C ASN A 80 -4.31 1.42 14.19
N GLU A 81 -3.64 2.34 14.89
CA GLU A 81 -4.29 3.49 15.55
C GLU A 81 -5.02 4.38 14.54
N ALA A 82 -4.33 4.79 13.47
CA ALA A 82 -4.92 5.64 12.43
C ALA A 82 -6.07 4.94 11.71
N ALA A 83 -5.85 3.71 11.21
CA ALA A 83 -6.88 2.93 10.54
C ALA A 83 -8.14 2.73 11.41
N ASN A 84 -7.96 2.44 12.70
CA ASN A 84 -9.06 2.26 13.63
C ASN A 84 -9.81 3.58 13.88
N ALA A 85 -9.10 4.69 14.03
CA ALA A 85 -9.72 6.00 14.20
C ALA A 85 -10.53 6.44 12.97
N PHE A 86 -10.05 6.13 11.76
CA PHE A 86 -10.73 6.47 10.51
C PHE A 86 -11.98 5.61 10.24
N LYS A 87 -11.99 4.34 10.69
CA LYS A 87 -13.07 3.39 10.41
C LYS A 87 -14.07 3.18 11.54
N HIS A 88 -13.70 3.49 12.78
CA HIS A 88 -14.52 3.24 13.96
C HIS A 88 -14.71 4.52 14.80
N ALA A 89 -15.97 4.93 14.96
CA ALA A 89 -16.35 5.84 16.03
C ALA A 89 -16.25 5.08 17.36
N SER A 90 -15.21 5.37 18.16
CA SER A 90 -15.07 4.78 19.48
C SER A 90 -15.98 5.49 20.46
N SER A 91 -16.77 4.75 21.25
CA SER A 91 -17.55 5.32 22.36
C SER A 91 -16.68 5.99 23.44
N LYS A 92 -15.36 5.77 23.41
CA LYS A 92 -14.39 6.31 24.38
C LYS A 92 -13.68 7.59 23.92
N LYS A 93 -13.81 7.97 22.64
CA LYS A 93 -13.19 9.19 22.09
C LYS A 93 -14.28 10.04 21.45
N PRO A 94 -14.52 11.29 21.90
CA PRO A 94 -15.48 12.19 21.25
C PRO A 94 -15.19 12.33 19.75
N ASP A 95 -16.22 12.47 18.92
CA ASP A 95 -16.15 12.55 17.44
C ASP A 95 -15.15 13.58 16.88
N LYS A 96 -14.75 14.57 17.67
CA LYS A 96 -13.82 15.64 17.28
C LYS A 96 -12.39 15.46 17.80
N THR A 97 -12.02 14.26 18.24
CA THR A 97 -10.67 14.01 18.77
C THR A 97 -9.70 13.84 17.59
N PRO A 98 -8.79 14.79 17.31
CA PRO A 98 -7.84 14.65 16.21
C PRO A 98 -6.84 13.54 16.54
N ILE A 99 -6.33 12.89 15.49
CA ILE A 99 -5.19 11.98 15.59
C ILE A 99 -4.04 12.50 14.74
N GLU A 100 -2.82 12.27 15.23
CA GLU A 100 -1.62 12.56 14.46
C GLU A 100 -1.43 11.48 13.40
N PHE A 101 -1.34 11.93 12.16
CA PHE A 101 -1.23 11.06 11.00
C PHE A 101 -0.33 11.72 9.95
N SER A 102 0.56 10.94 9.34
CA SER A 102 1.51 11.39 8.33
C SER A 102 1.43 10.49 7.11
N ASP A 103 1.76 11.04 5.94
CA ASP A 103 1.75 10.30 4.69
C ASP A 103 2.80 9.16 4.65
N ASP A 104 3.85 9.23 5.46
CA ASP A 104 4.79 8.11 5.62
C ASP A 104 4.09 6.84 6.11
N GLN A 105 3.02 6.98 6.91
CA GLN A 105 2.22 5.82 7.35
C GLN A 105 1.47 5.17 6.17
N ASN A 106 1.11 5.95 5.13
CA ASN A 106 0.56 5.40 3.89
C ASN A 106 1.59 4.59 3.14
N PHE A 107 2.79 5.14 2.99
CA PHE A 107 3.91 4.43 2.34
C PHE A 107 4.12 3.05 2.96
N PHE A 108 4.24 2.95 4.29
CA PHE A 108 4.44 1.66 4.97
C PHE A 108 3.22 0.75 4.90
N ALA A 109 1.99 1.29 5.00
CA ALA A 109 0.77 0.49 4.88
C ALA A 109 0.66 -0.16 3.48
N ILE A 110 0.95 0.59 2.42
CA ILE A 110 0.96 0.09 1.05
C ILE A 110 2.10 -0.93 0.88
N LEU A 111 3.31 -0.62 1.36
CA LEU A 111 4.47 -1.52 1.23
C LEU A 111 4.21 -2.90 1.85
N MET A 112 3.65 -2.96 3.06
CA MET A 112 3.30 -4.22 3.72
C MET A 112 2.23 -5.00 2.92
N ALA A 113 1.20 -4.31 2.40
CA ALA A 113 0.18 -4.96 1.58
C ALA A 113 0.77 -5.49 0.26
N VAL A 114 1.61 -4.71 -0.43
CA VAL A 114 2.29 -5.10 -1.66
C VAL A 114 3.18 -6.33 -1.46
N ASP A 115 3.89 -6.42 -0.33
CA ASP A 115 4.69 -7.60 0.00
C ASP A 115 3.82 -8.85 0.13
N GLY A 116 2.71 -8.77 0.86
CA GLY A 116 1.79 -9.89 0.97
C GLY A 116 1.18 -10.32 -0.37
N PHE A 117 0.82 -9.37 -1.25
CA PHE A 117 0.37 -9.66 -2.62
C PHE A 117 1.44 -10.43 -3.41
N ARG A 118 2.71 -10.01 -3.29
CA ARG A 118 3.85 -10.68 -3.93
C ARG A 118 4.03 -12.10 -3.41
N LEU A 119 3.94 -12.31 -2.08
CA LEU A 119 4.08 -13.63 -1.44
C LEU A 119 2.96 -14.60 -1.86
N LEU A 120 1.75 -14.09 -2.09
CA LEU A 120 0.63 -14.88 -2.60
C LEU A 120 0.65 -15.08 -4.12
N GLY A 121 1.62 -14.50 -4.83
CA GLY A 121 1.72 -14.60 -6.29
C GLY A 121 0.59 -13.87 -7.04
N VAL A 122 -0.03 -12.87 -6.41
CA VAL A 122 -1.15 -12.12 -7.02
C VAL A 122 -0.59 -11.11 -8.01
N ASP A 123 -1.01 -11.21 -9.27
CA ASP A 123 -0.61 -10.25 -10.29
C ASP A 123 -1.46 -8.98 -10.22
N LEU A 124 -0.87 -7.90 -9.71
CA LEU A 124 -1.48 -6.58 -9.66
C LEU A 124 -0.48 -5.53 -10.18
N ILE A 125 -0.83 -4.87 -11.29
CA ILE A 125 0.04 -3.88 -11.93
C ILE A 125 0.37 -2.72 -11.00
N GLU A 126 -0.60 -2.20 -10.24
CA GLU A 126 -0.36 -1.16 -9.24
C GLU A 126 0.67 -1.58 -8.20
N ALA A 127 0.60 -2.83 -7.70
CA ALA A 127 1.53 -3.35 -6.70
C ALA A 127 2.95 -3.55 -7.27
N LYS A 128 3.07 -4.09 -8.49
CA LYS A 128 4.36 -4.21 -9.20
C LYS A 128 5.00 -2.85 -9.44
N HIS A 129 4.18 -1.88 -9.87
CA HIS A 129 4.62 -0.51 -10.12
C HIS A 129 5.09 0.19 -8.85
N PHE A 130 4.32 0.08 -7.78
CA PHE A 130 4.72 0.58 -6.45
C PHE A 130 6.01 -0.09 -5.96
N GLY A 131 6.11 -1.42 -6.08
CA GLY A 131 7.31 -2.16 -5.68
C GLY A 131 8.56 -1.77 -6.48
N GLY A 132 8.42 -1.44 -7.76
CA GLY A 132 9.52 -0.89 -8.58
C GLY A 132 9.91 0.51 -8.14
N TRP A 133 8.92 1.38 -7.93
CA TRP A 133 9.14 2.74 -7.44
C TRP A 133 9.88 2.77 -6.10
N VAL A 134 9.46 1.94 -5.12
CA VAL A 134 10.14 1.81 -3.81
C VAL A 134 11.60 1.39 -3.97
N ARG A 135 11.92 0.44 -4.85
CA ARG A 135 13.30 -0.01 -5.09
C ARG A 135 14.19 1.09 -5.65
N LEU A 136 13.62 2.05 -6.36
CA LEU A 136 14.33 3.20 -6.92
C LEU A 136 14.55 4.30 -5.87
N VAL A 137 13.49 4.69 -5.17
CA VAL A 137 13.50 5.87 -4.28
C VAL A 137 13.90 5.55 -2.84
N GLU A 138 13.77 4.30 -2.41
CA GLU A 138 14.14 3.81 -1.08
C GLU A 138 14.97 2.51 -1.17
N PRO A 139 16.11 2.49 -1.89
CA PRO A 139 16.89 1.26 -2.09
C PRO A 139 17.38 0.66 -0.75
N GLY A 140 17.57 1.49 0.28
CA GLY A 140 17.99 1.07 1.62
C GLY A 140 16.93 0.26 2.40
N LEU A 141 15.68 0.20 1.93
CA LEU A 141 14.65 -0.65 2.54
C LEU A 141 14.71 -2.10 2.07
N MET A 142 15.49 -2.41 1.02
CA MET A 142 15.63 -3.77 0.53
C MET A 142 16.72 -4.51 1.32
N LEU A 143 16.40 -5.70 1.84
CA LEU A 143 17.39 -6.56 2.52
C LEU A 143 18.55 -6.96 1.61
N ASN A 144 18.27 -7.13 0.32
CA ASN A 144 19.24 -7.44 -0.71
C ASN A 144 19.24 -6.33 -1.77
N PRO A 145 20.40 -5.96 -2.33
CA PRO A 145 20.45 -5.02 -3.44
C PRO A 145 19.56 -5.47 -4.60
N THR A 146 18.87 -4.52 -5.23
CA THR A 146 18.12 -4.79 -6.47
C THR A 146 19.09 -5.19 -7.56
N GLU A 147 18.82 -6.29 -8.25
CA GLU A 147 19.65 -6.76 -9.36
C GLU A 147 19.82 -5.67 -10.43
N PRO A 148 21.03 -5.46 -11.00
CA PRO A 148 21.28 -4.38 -11.96
C PRO A 148 20.35 -4.37 -13.17
N ALA A 149 19.96 -5.54 -13.69
CA ALA A 149 19.05 -5.65 -14.82
C ALA A 149 17.62 -5.19 -14.46
N VAL A 150 17.17 -5.51 -13.23
CA VAL A 150 15.88 -5.08 -12.70
C VAL A 150 15.89 -3.57 -12.44
N LEU A 151 16.98 -3.06 -11.83
CA LEU A 151 17.13 -1.63 -11.60
C LEU A 151 17.12 -0.83 -12.91
N ALA A 152 17.86 -1.27 -13.93
CA ALA A 152 17.84 -0.64 -15.24
C ALA A 152 16.45 -0.66 -15.90
N ALA A 153 15.64 -1.70 -15.66
CA ALA A 153 14.26 -1.74 -16.13
C ALA A 153 13.36 -0.73 -15.39
N ILE A 154 13.55 -0.60 -14.07
CA ILE A 154 12.86 0.37 -13.23
C ILE A 154 13.23 1.81 -13.64
N GLU A 155 14.51 2.10 -13.85
CA GLU A 155 15.01 3.40 -14.31
C GLU A 155 14.45 3.79 -15.68
N ARG A 156 14.21 2.83 -16.58
CA ARG A 156 13.53 3.12 -17.86
C ARG A 156 12.07 3.55 -17.70
N ILE A 157 11.41 3.13 -16.61
CA ILE A 157 10.01 3.45 -16.33
C ILE A 157 9.90 4.82 -15.66
N PHE A 158 10.74 5.07 -14.65
CA PHE A 158 10.62 6.25 -13.79
C PHE A 158 11.64 7.36 -14.10
N GLY A 159 12.73 7.07 -14.81
CA GLY A 159 13.88 7.98 -14.93
C GLY A 159 14.63 8.16 -13.60
N ASP A 160 15.46 9.20 -13.53
CA ASP A 160 16.12 9.58 -12.28
C ASP A 160 15.24 10.55 -11.47
N ILE A 161 14.54 9.99 -10.49
CA ILE A 161 13.68 10.72 -9.54
C ILE A 161 14.22 10.69 -8.10
N THR A 162 15.38 10.06 -7.88
CA THR A 162 15.87 9.72 -6.54
C THR A 162 16.10 10.93 -5.64
N ASN A 163 16.55 12.04 -6.22
CA ASN A 163 16.83 13.30 -5.50
C ASN A 163 15.68 14.31 -5.56
N GLN A 164 14.53 13.95 -6.15
CA GLN A 164 13.39 14.85 -6.27
C GLN A 164 12.55 14.87 -4.98
N PRO A 165 11.82 15.96 -4.69
CA PRO A 165 10.83 15.97 -3.60
C PRO A 165 9.81 14.84 -3.74
N ARG A 166 9.30 14.30 -2.62
CA ARG A 166 8.38 13.15 -2.62
C ARG A 166 7.16 13.36 -3.53
N ALA A 167 6.57 14.55 -3.54
CA ALA A 167 5.44 14.86 -4.43
C ALA A 167 5.81 14.73 -5.92
N ALA A 168 7.02 15.14 -6.32
CA ALA A 168 7.50 14.98 -7.69
C ALA A 168 7.78 13.51 -8.02
N GLN A 169 8.38 12.75 -7.09
CA GLN A 169 8.56 11.30 -7.24
C GLN A 169 7.23 10.57 -7.45
N LYS A 170 6.19 10.94 -6.69
CA LYS A 170 4.83 10.40 -6.81
C LYS A 170 4.18 10.77 -8.15
N ALA A 171 4.31 12.02 -8.59
CA ALA A 171 3.77 12.47 -9.88
C ALA A 171 4.35 11.68 -11.06
N VAL A 172 5.66 11.43 -11.06
CA VAL A 172 6.28 10.57 -12.09
C VAL A 172 5.76 9.14 -12.00
N ALA A 173 5.61 8.60 -10.79
CA ALA A 173 5.05 7.27 -10.61
C ALA A 173 3.59 7.16 -11.09
N ARG A 174 2.75 8.18 -10.84
CA ARG A 174 1.39 8.30 -11.35
C ARG A 174 1.37 8.26 -12.87
N ASP A 175 2.17 9.10 -13.52
CA ASP A 175 2.17 9.23 -14.97
C ASP A 175 2.66 7.95 -15.65
N ALA A 176 3.70 7.32 -15.08
CA ALA A 176 4.19 6.03 -15.53
C ALA A 176 3.16 4.89 -15.33
N LEU A 177 2.42 4.91 -14.22
CA LEU A 177 1.34 3.94 -13.97
C LEU A 177 0.19 4.13 -14.96
N HIS A 178 -0.17 5.38 -15.24
CA HIS A 178 -1.19 5.71 -16.23
C HIS A 178 -0.78 5.19 -17.62
N LEU A 179 0.45 5.49 -18.05
CA LEU A 179 1.02 5.01 -19.30
C LEU A 179 1.00 3.48 -19.40
N ALA A 180 1.43 2.78 -18.35
CA ALA A 180 1.44 1.32 -18.33
C ALA A 180 0.04 0.70 -18.48
N LYS A 181 -1.02 1.42 -18.07
CA LYS A 181 -2.40 0.93 -18.12
C LYS A 181 -3.16 1.34 -19.37
N THR A 182 -2.87 2.50 -19.94
CA THR A 182 -3.64 3.06 -21.07
C THR A 182 -2.86 3.09 -22.38
N GLY A 183 -1.54 2.93 -22.33
CA GLY A 183 -0.65 3.16 -23.47
C GLY A 183 -0.50 4.64 -23.86
N LYS A 184 -0.97 5.57 -23.02
CA LYS A 184 -0.90 7.03 -23.27
C LYS A 184 -0.41 7.77 -22.03
N LEU A 185 0.25 8.92 -22.21
CA LEU A 185 0.54 9.83 -21.10
C LEU A 185 -0.75 10.54 -20.66
N PRO A 186 -0.87 10.93 -19.37
CA PRO A 186 -1.98 11.75 -18.90
C PRO A 186 -1.97 13.11 -19.62
N ALA A 187 -3.16 13.69 -19.82
CA ALA A 187 -3.35 14.99 -20.47
C ALA A 187 -3.01 16.16 -19.54
#